data_AF-A0A2P7SBG9-F1
#
_entry.id   AF-A0A2P7SBG9-F1
#
_cell.length_a   1.000
_cell.length_b   1.000
_cell.length_c   1.000
_cell.angle_alpha   90.00
_cell.angle_beta   90.00
_cell.angle_gamma   90.00
#
_symmetry.space_group_name_H-M   'P 1'
#
loop_
_entity.id
_entity.type
_entity.pdbx_description
1 polymer ?
#
loop_
_entity_poly.entity_id
_entity_poly.type
_entity_poly.pdbx_seq_one_letter_code
_entity_poly.pdbx_strand_id
1 'polypeptide(L)' 'MRQSFTTRRTDTLDYIQTLLGQLRAMAEAERCDMLTYLIEMAYVEASDIIRGERASRVQQDKRDRAS' A
#
# COMPACT_ATOMS: atom_id res chain seq x y z
N MET A 1 -7.87 21.71 5.68
CA MET A 1 -8.66 20.53 5.23
C MET A 1 -7.85 19.50 4.39
N ARG A 2 -6.51 19.43 4.47
CA ARG A 2 -5.69 18.47 3.66
C ARG A 2 -5.42 17.11 4.34
N GLN A 3 -5.51 17.00 5.66
CA GLN A 3 -5.20 15.76 6.40
C GLN A 3 -6.20 14.61 6.15
N SER A 4 -7.49 14.90 5.94
CA SER A 4 -8.51 13.85 5.77
C SER A 4 -8.36 13.07 4.46
N PHE A 5 -7.90 13.73 3.39
CA PHE A 5 -7.73 13.09 2.07
C PHE A 5 -6.54 12.13 2.05
N THR A 6 -5.45 12.49 2.72
CA THR A 6 -4.27 11.61 2.79
C THR A 6 -4.58 10.36 3.59
N THR A 7 -5.24 10.46 4.76
CA THR A 7 -5.63 9.29 5.56
C THR A 7 -6.46 8.30 4.76
N ARG A 8 -7.49 8.77 4.04
CA ARG A 8 -8.30 7.90 3.16
C ARG A 8 -7.49 7.21 2.07
N ARG A 9 -6.48 7.89 1.50
CA ARG A 9 -5.61 7.31 0.48
C ARG A 9 -4.77 6.16 1.03
N THR A 10 -4.15 6.35 2.20
CA THR A 10 -3.36 5.28 2.84
C THR A 10 -4.26 4.12 3.29
N ASP A 11 -5.45 4.39 3.82
CA ASP A 11 -6.43 3.34 4.17
C ASP A 11 -6.86 2.54 2.94
N THR A 12 -7.04 3.21 1.80
CA THR A 12 -7.37 2.57 0.52
C THR A 12 -6.21 1.69 0.04
N LEU A 13 -4.96 2.16 0.17
CA LEU A 13 -3.78 1.39 -0.22
C LEU A 13 -3.55 0.18 0.70
N ASP A 14 -3.73 0.32 2.01
CA ASP A 14 -3.65 -0.79 2.98
C ASP A 14 -4.73 -1.85 2.67
N TYR A 15 -5.94 -1.41 2.26
CA TYR A 15 -7.00 -2.30 1.80
C TYR A 15 -6.64 -3.02 0.49
N ILE A 16 -6.11 -2.30 -0.50
CA ILE A 16 -5.64 -2.89 -1.77
C ILE A 16 -4.54 -3.93 -1.51
N GLN A 17 -3.56 -3.62 -0.66
CA GLN A 17 -2.49 -4.55 -0.29
C GLN A 17 -3.05 -5.85 0.31
N THR A 18 -4.07 -5.74 1.16
CA THR A 18 -4.76 -6.90 1.75
C THR A 18 -5.45 -7.75 0.68
N LEU A 19 -6.16 -7.12 -0.27
CA LEU A 19 -6.80 -7.83 -1.38
C LEU A 19 -5.79 -8.53 -2.28
N LEU A 20 -4.66 -7.87 -2.59
CA LEU A 20 -3.60 -8.47 -3.40
C LEU A 20 -3.02 -9.74 -2.75
N GLY A 21 -2.84 -9.74 -1.43
CA GLY A 21 -2.42 -10.94 -0.70
C GLY A 21 -3.41 -12.10 -0.82
N GLN A 22 -4.72 -11.82 -0.72
CA GLN A 22 -5.76 -12.83 -0.90
C GLN A 22 -5.79 -13.38 -2.33
N LEU A 23 -5.76 -12.50 -3.33
CA LEU A 23 -5.76 -12.89 -4.74
C LEU A 23 -4.53 -13.72 -5.11
N ARG A 24 -3.37 -13.41 -4.53
CA ARG A 24 -2.16 -14.20 -4.74
C ARG A 24 -2.33 -15.64 -4.26
N ALA A 25 -2.85 -15.82 -3.04
CA ALA A 25 -3.10 -17.14 -2.49
C ALA A 25 -4.09 -17.95 -3.34
N MET A 26 -5.11 -17.29 -3.90
CA MET A 26 -6.05 -17.92 -4.84
C MET A 26 -5.38 -18.32 -6.16
N ALA A 27 -4.57 -17.43 -6.76
CA ALA A 27 -3.87 -17.73 -8.01
C ALA A 27 -2.81 -18.84 -7.87
N GLU A 28 -2.14 -18.89 -6.71
CA GLU A 28 -1.17 -19.92 -6.36
C GLU A 28 -1.86 -21.28 -6.19
N ALA A 29 -3.03 -21.33 -5.56
CA ALA A 29 -3.83 -22.55 -5.43
C ALA A 29 -4.25 -23.12 -6.80
N GLU A 30 -4.53 -22.25 -7.78
CA GLU A 30 -4.86 -22.62 -9.16
C GLU A 30 -3.63 -22.84 -10.06
N ARG A 31 -2.41 -22.82 -9.51
CA ARG A 31 -1.14 -23.00 -10.24
C ARG A 31 -0.97 -22.06 -11.43
N CYS A 32 -1.49 -20.84 -11.32
CA CYS A 32 -1.39 -19.83 -12.36
C CYS A 32 -0.13 -18.98 -12.16
N ASP A 33 1.03 -19.49 -12.60
CA ASP A 33 2.35 -18.88 -12.28
C ASP A 33 2.48 -17.42 -12.73
N MET A 34 2.09 -17.11 -13.98
CA MET A 34 2.20 -15.75 -14.50
C MET A 34 1.25 -14.79 -13.77
N LEU A 35 0.03 -15.25 -13.45
CA LEU A 35 -0.93 -14.45 -12.71
C LEU A 35 -0.44 -14.18 -11.28
N THR A 36 0.10 -15.20 -10.61
CA THR A 36 0.70 -15.09 -9.29
C THR A 36 1.84 -14.07 -9.29
N TYR A 37 2.71 -14.12 -10.30
CA TYR A 37 3.78 -13.14 -10.47
C TYR A 37 3.26 -11.71 -10.60
N LEU A 38 2.27 -11.46 -11.45
CA LEU A 38 1.70 -10.10 -11.60
C LEU A 38 1.08 -9.58 -10.32
N ILE A 39 0.36 -10.44 -9.58
CA ILE A 39 -0.26 -10.05 -8.32
C ILE A 39 0.82 -9.76 -7.27
N GLU A 40 1.88 -10.56 -7.20
CA GLU A 40 3.02 -10.33 -6.31
C GLU A 40 3.72 -9.00 -6.63
N MET A 41 3.96 -8.71 -7.91
CA MET A 41 4.56 -7.43 -8.32
C MET A 41 3.67 -6.24 -7.95
N ALA A 42 2.35 -6.36 -8.11
CA ALA A 42 1.42 -5.32 -7.68
C ALA A 42 1.41 -5.15 -6.14
N TYR A 43 1.55 -6.24 -5.37
CA TYR A 43 1.63 -6.20 -3.91
C TYR A 43 2.89 -5.47 -3.43
N VAL A 44 4.03 -5.74 -4.06
CA VAL A 44 5.30 -5.06 -3.77
C VAL A 44 5.19 -3.56 -4.06
N GLU A 45 4.65 -3.18 -5.21
CA GLU A 45 4.44 -1.77 -5.57
C GLU A 45 3.54 -1.04 -4.56
N ALA A 46 2.41 -1.65 -4.17
CA ALA A 46 1.52 -1.07 -3.16
C ALA A 46 2.24 -0.86 -1.83
N SER A 47 3.07 -1.83 -1.41
CA SER A 47 3.86 -1.75 -0.17
C SER A 47 4.87 -0.60 -0.22
N ASP A 48 5.51 -0.38 -1.35
CA ASP A 48 6.50 0.68 -1.51
C ASP A 48 5.86 2.08 -1.54
N ILE A 49 4.68 2.22 -2.17
CA ILE A 49 3.89 3.45 -2.11
C ILE A 49 3.48 3.76 -0.66
N ILE A 50 2.97 2.77 0.09
CA ILE A 50 2.57 2.96 1.49
C ILE A 50 3.76 3.39 2.37
N ARG A 51 4.93 2.77 2.18
CA ARG A 51 6.16 3.15 2.89
C ARG A 51 6.56 4.59 2.57
N GLY A 52 6.51 4.98 1.30
CA GLY A 52 6.79 6.35 0.85
C GLY A 52 5.83 7.38 1.46
N GLU A 53 4.52 7.09 1.47
CA GLU A 53 3.51 7.95 2.07
C GLU A 53 3.70 8.12 3.59
N ARG A 54 3.98 7.02 4.31
CA ARG A 54 4.22 7.04 5.76
C ARG A 54 5.47 7.85 6.12
N ALA A 55 6.57 7.69 5.37
CA ALA A 55 7.80 8.46 5.58
C ALA A 55 7.59 9.96 5.38
N SER A 56 6.77 10.35 4.40
CA SER A 56 6.45 11.76 4.12
C SER A 56 5.63 12.40 5.25
N ARG A 57 4.67 11.67 5.84
CA ARG A 57 3.88 12.15 6.99
C ARG A 57 4.72 12.39 8.23
N VAL A 58 5.65 11.50 8.56
CA VAL A 58 6.54 11.64 9.72
C VAL A 58 7.41 12.89 9.59
N GLN A 59 7.87 13.22 8.37
CA GLN A 59 8.60 14.47 8.13
C GLN A 59 7.72 15.70 8.31
N GLN A 60 6.45 15.65 7.91
CA GLN A 60 5.52 16.76 8.07
C GLN A 60 5.20 17.03 9.55
N ASP A 61 4.90 16.00 10.35
CA ASP A 61 4.60 16.14 11.79
C ASP A 61 5.81 16.72 12.57
N LYS A 62 7.05 16.38 12.17
CA LYS A 62 8.26 16.99 12.75
C LYS A 62 8.41 18.47 12.44
N ARG A 63 8.03 18.94 11.25
CA ARG A 63 8.10 20.36 10.88
C ARG A 63 7.06 21.19 11.63
N ASP A 64 5.84 20.65 11.76
CA ASP A 64 4.73 21.33 12.43
C ASP A 64 5.00 21.49 13.95
N ARG A 65 5.73 20.55 14.58
CA ARG A 65 6.12 20.67 16.02
C ARG A 65 7.31 21.60 16.29
N ALA A 66 8.04 22.03 15.26
CA ALA A 66 9.23 22.87 15.40
C ALA A 66 8.95 24.35 15.11
N SER A 67 7.69 24.74 14.87
CA SER A 67 7.25 26.11 14.59
C SER A 67 6.43 26.70 15.72
#